data_AF-A0A955A662-F1
#
_entry.id   AF-A0A955A662-F1
#
_cell.length_a   1.000
_cell.length_b   1.000
_cell.length_c   1.000
_cell.angle_alpha   90.00
_cell.angle_beta   90.00
_cell.angle_gamma   90.00
#
_symmetry.space_group_name_H-M   'P 1'
#
loop_
_entity.id
_entity.type
_entity.pdbx_description
1 polymer ?
#
loop_
_entity_poly.entity_id
_entity_poly.type
_entity_poly.pdbx_seq_one_letter_code
_entity_poly.pdbx_strand_id
1 'polypeptide(L)'
;MITTINEVYEFVELAMQECQEHGFDDVVQQLDDAMHLGSSGMEVLGAIKSTLASESAKLEKVIDKAKLQEVVQYVNKAFGTK
;
A
#
# COMPACT_ATOMS: atom_id res chain seq x y z
N MET A 1 7.41 -0.83 12.14
CA MET A 1 7.08 0.58 12.39
C MET A 1 7.46 1.41 11.17
N ILE A 2 6.49 1.70 10.32
CA ILE A 2 6.64 2.61 9.19
C ILE A 2 6.71 4.04 9.74
N THR A 3 7.78 4.77 9.41
CA THR A 3 8.03 6.13 9.91
C THR A 3 8.26 7.15 8.80
N THR A 4 8.52 6.70 7.58
CA THR A 4 8.81 7.52 6.41
C THR A 4 7.97 7.11 5.20
N ILE A 5 7.87 8.01 4.24
CA ILE A 5 7.17 7.76 2.96
C ILE A 5 7.89 6.68 2.16
N ASN A 6 9.23 6.66 2.18
CA ASN A 6 10.01 5.63 1.50
C ASN A 6 9.68 4.22 2.01
N GLU A 7 9.52 4.05 3.33
CA GLU A 7 9.12 2.75 3.90
C GLU A 7 7.72 2.30 3.44
N VAL A 8 6.83 3.24 3.07
CA VAL A 8 5.55 2.90 2.44
C VAL A 8 5.76 2.37 1.03
N TYR A 9 6.65 2.99 0.24
CA TYR A 9 6.96 2.52 -1.11
C TYR A 9 7.64 1.15 -1.09
N GLU A 10 8.64 0.96 -0.22
CA GLU A 10 9.29 -0.35 -0.04
C GLU A 10 8.29 -1.43 0.37
N PHE A 11 7.32 -1.09 1.23
CA PHE A 11 6.24 -2.00 1.59
C PHE A 11 5.36 -2.36 0.38
N VAL A 12 5.00 -1.37 -0.45
CA VAL A 12 4.19 -1.61 -1.65
C VAL A 12 4.93 -2.45 -2.68
N GLU A 13 6.23 -2.22 -2.89
CA GLU A 13 7.05 -3.04 -3.78
C GLU A 13 7.11 -4.50 -3.30
N LEU A 14 7.32 -4.72 -1.99
CA LEU A 14 7.24 -6.06 -1.41
C LEU A 14 5.85 -6.67 -1.57
N ALA A 15 4.80 -5.86 -1.36
CA ALA A 15 3.41 -6.31 -1.51
C ALA A 15 3.12 -6.78 -2.93
N MET A 16 3.60 -6.04 -3.93
CA MET A 16 3.48 -6.38 -5.34
C MET A 16 4.23 -7.66 -5.67
N GLN A 17 5.44 -7.84 -5.15
CA GLN A 17 6.22 -9.06 -5.38
C GLN A 17 5.49 -10.30 -4.83
N GLU A 18 5.00 -10.24 -3.59
CA GLU A 18 4.25 -11.34 -2.97
C GLU A 18 2.92 -11.60 -3.73
N CYS A 19 2.21 -10.55 -4.14
CA CYS A 19 1.01 -10.70 -4.96
C CYS A 19 1.30 -11.38 -6.31
N GLN A 20 2.40 -11.03 -6.95
CA GLN A 20 2.82 -11.62 -8.22
C GLN A 20 3.15 -13.11 -8.07
N GLU A 21 3.86 -13.50 -7.00
CA GLU A 21 4.16 -14.91 -6.70
C GLU A 21 2.90 -15.76 -6.46
N HIS A 22 1.84 -15.13 -5.95
CA HIS A 22 0.57 -15.77 -5.66
C HIS A 22 -0.50 -15.63 -6.76
N GLY A 23 -0.16 -15.00 -7.89
CA GLY A 23 -1.06 -14.85 -9.05
C GLY A 23 -2.17 -13.81 -8.87
N PHE A 24 -1.92 -12.77 -8.06
CA PHE A 24 -2.81 -11.61 -7.89
C PHE A 24 -2.36 -10.44 -8.77
N ASP A 25 -2.20 -10.69 -10.08
CA ASP A 25 -1.72 -9.68 -11.05
C ASP A 25 -2.58 -8.41 -11.08
N ASP A 26 -3.88 -8.54 -10.79
CA ASP A 26 -4.81 -7.42 -10.70
C ASP A 26 -4.50 -6.48 -9.53
N VAL A 27 -4.04 -7.02 -8.40
CA VAL A 27 -3.64 -6.24 -7.22
C VAL A 27 -2.30 -5.56 -7.49
N VAL A 28 -1.37 -6.26 -8.14
CA VAL A 28 -0.06 -5.71 -8.55
C VAL A 28 -0.27 -4.49 -9.43
N GLN A 29 -1.13 -4.60 -10.45
CA GLN A 29 -1.40 -3.49 -11.36
C GLN A 29 -2.05 -2.31 -10.64
N GLN A 30 -3.01 -2.54 -9.74
CA GLN A 30 -3.63 -1.46 -8.97
C GLN A 30 -2.66 -0.75 -8.01
N LEU A 31 -1.67 -1.47 -7.48
CA LEU A 31 -0.63 -0.89 -6.62
C LEU A 31 0.39 -0.09 -7.44
N ASP A 32 0.80 -0.59 -8.61
CA ASP A 32 1.66 0.15 -9.55
C ASP A 32 0.98 1.45 -10.01
N ASP A 33 -0.28 1.35 -10.43
CA ASP A 33 -1.10 2.50 -10.81
C ASP A 33 -1.15 3.51 -9.66
N ALA A 34 -1.36 3.06 -8.42
CA ALA A 34 -1.40 3.93 -7.24
C ALA A 34 -0.06 4.62 -6.95
N MET A 35 1.08 3.95 -7.17
CA MET A 35 2.42 4.56 -7.03
C MET A 35 2.67 5.66 -8.07
N HIS A 36 2.02 5.56 -9.23
CA HIS A 36 2.12 6.54 -10.31
C HIS A 36 0.94 7.54 -10.33
N LEU A 37 -0.03 7.40 -9.42
CA LEU A 37 -1.23 8.23 -9.36
C LEU A 37 -0.98 9.53 -8.60
N GLY A 38 -0.42 10.53 -9.28
CA GLY A 38 -0.38 11.90 -8.79
C GLY A 38 0.94 12.61 -9.05
N SER A 39 0.91 13.93 -8.85
CA SER A 39 2.12 14.77 -8.98
C SER A 39 2.80 15.02 -7.64
N SER A 40 2.13 14.66 -6.54
CA SER A 40 2.60 14.90 -5.17
C SER A 40 2.62 13.60 -4.36
N GLY A 41 3.63 13.43 -3.50
CA GLY A 41 3.74 12.24 -2.64
C GLY A 41 2.51 11.99 -1.76
N MET A 42 1.73 13.02 -1.42
CA MET A 42 0.50 12.86 -0.66
C MET A 42 -0.63 12.22 -1.50
N GLU A 43 -0.76 12.58 -2.78
CA GLU A 43 -1.74 11.95 -3.69
C GLU A 43 -1.44 10.46 -3.85
N VAL A 44 -0.15 10.15 -4.06
CA VAL A 44 0.36 8.77 -4.15
C VAL A 44 0.03 7.98 -2.88
N LEU A 45 0.33 8.52 -1.69
CA LEU A 45 -0.01 7.85 -0.43
C LEU A 45 -1.51 7.63 -0.25
N GLY A 46 -2.34 8.57 -0.70
CA GLY A 46 -3.79 8.45 -0.69
C GLY A 46 -4.29 7.32 -1.59
N ALA A 47 -3.74 7.24 -2.81
CA ALA A 47 -4.03 6.18 -3.77
C ALA A 47 -3.61 4.81 -3.23
N ILE A 48 -2.37 4.69 -2.71
CA ILE A 48 -1.86 3.47 -2.08
C ILE A 48 -2.80 3.01 -0.96
N LYS A 49 -3.16 3.90 -0.02
CA LYS A 49 -4.08 3.56 1.06
C LYS A 49 -5.43 3.06 0.52
N SER A 50 -5.96 3.70 -0.51
CA SER A 50 -7.23 3.30 -1.12
C SER A 50 -7.15 1.89 -1.71
N THR A 51 -6.09 1.60 -2.46
CA THR A 51 -5.85 0.27 -3.05
C THR A 51 -5.66 -0.80 -1.97
N LEU A 52 -4.83 -0.53 -0.95
CA LEU A 52 -4.59 -1.45 0.16
C LEU A 52 -5.88 -1.74 0.95
N ALA A 53 -6.78 -0.77 1.10
CA ALA A 53 -8.06 -0.97 1.77
C ALA A 53 -9.01 -1.82 0.92
N SER A 54 -9.14 -1.52 -0.38
CA SER A 54 -10.00 -2.25 -1.32
C SER A 54 -9.58 -3.70 -1.49
N GLU A 55 -8.28 -3.97 -1.59
CA GLU A 55 -7.73 -5.31 -1.82
C GLU A 55 -7.23 -6.00 -0.54
N SER A 56 -7.58 -5.45 0.63
CA SER A 56 -7.12 -5.96 1.94
C SER A 56 -7.34 -7.47 2.11
N ALA A 57 -8.48 -8.01 1.67
CA ALA A 57 -8.78 -9.44 1.78
C ALA A 57 -7.86 -10.35 0.94
N LYS A 58 -7.29 -9.84 -0.17
CA LYS A 58 -6.30 -10.57 -0.98
C LYS A 58 -4.90 -10.37 -0.39
N LEU A 59 -4.57 -9.14 -0.02
CA LEU A 59 -3.29 -8.78 0.58
C LEU A 59 -3.05 -9.51 1.92
N GLU A 60 -4.08 -9.68 2.75
CA GLU A 60 -3.98 -10.44 4.02
C GLU A 60 -3.66 -11.93 3.82
N LYS A 61 -3.75 -12.47 2.59
CA LYS A 61 -3.36 -13.86 2.28
C LYS A 61 -1.88 -14.00 1.98
N VAL A 62 -1.21 -12.90 1.64
CA VAL A 62 0.18 -12.86 1.15
C VAL A 62 1.09 -12.00 2.01
N ILE A 63 0.52 -11.05 2.75
CA ILE A 63 1.25 -10.11 3.60
C ILE A 63 0.67 -10.15 5.01
N ASP A 64 1.56 -9.95 5.98
CA ASP A 64 1.19 -9.81 7.38
C ASP A 64 0.22 -8.62 7.58
N LYS A 65 -0.97 -8.93 8.10
CA LYS A 65 -2.00 -7.96 8.46
C LYS A 65 -1.48 -6.84 9.37
N ALA A 66 -0.55 -7.12 10.28
CA ALA A 66 0.04 -6.11 11.15
C ALA A 66 0.80 -5.06 10.34
N LYS A 67 1.61 -5.50 9.36
CA LYS A 67 2.34 -4.57 8.47
C LYS A 67 1.40 -3.73 7.61
N LEU A 68 0.34 -4.36 7.07
CA LEU A 68 -0.70 -3.65 6.32
C LEU A 68 -1.34 -2.54 7.17
N GLN A 69 -1.65 -2.84 8.43
CA GLN A 69 -2.21 -1.86 9.37
C GLN A 69 -1.21 -0.76 9.73
N GLU A 70 0.08 -1.04 9.88
CA GLU A 70 1.10 -0.02 10.13
C GLU A 70 1.16 1.01 9.00
N VAL A 71 1.10 0.56 7.74
CA VAL A 71 1.11 1.44 6.56
C VAL A 71 -0.13 2.31 6.53
N VAL A 72 -1.31 1.72 6.73
CA VAL A 72 -2.58 2.47 6.76
C VAL A 72 -2.59 3.49 7.89
N GLN A 73 -2.08 3.14 9.07
CA GLN A 73 -1.96 4.09 10.19
C GLN A 73 -0.98 5.22 9.90
N TYR A 74 0.15 4.92 9.26
CA TYR A 74 1.11 5.94 8.85
C TYR A 74 0.45 6.93 7.87
N VAL A 75 -0.22 6.42 6.84
CA VAL A 75 -0.93 7.28 5.88
C VAL A 75 -2.02 8.09 6.57
N ASN A 76 -2.84 7.50 7.45
CA ASN A 76 -3.85 8.25 8.22
C ASN A 76 -3.24 9.40 9.03
N LYS A 77 -2.11 9.17 9.70
CA LYS A 77 -1.37 10.20 10.43
C LYS A 77 -0.86 11.29 9.49
N ALA A 78 -0.31 10.92 8.34
CA ALA A 78 0.20 11.87 7.34
C ALA A 78 -0.91 12.78 6.79
N PHE A 79 -2.14 12.26 6.65
CA PHE A 79 -3.33 13.01 6.24
C PHE A 79 -4.03 13.77 7.39
N GLY A 80 -3.50 13.71 8.62
CA GLY A 80 -4.11 14.35 9.79
C GLY A 80 -5.48 13.77 10.17
N THR A 81 -5.81 12.56 9.67
CA THR A 81 -7.08 11.89 9.95
C THR A 81 -6.91 11.09 11.24
N LYS A 82 -7.49 11.59 12.35
CA LYS A 82 -7.49 10.93 13.67
C LYS A 82 -8.46 9.77 13.74
#